data_AF-A0A1V6K6K8-F1
#
_entry.id   AF-A0A1V6K6K8-F1
#
_cell.length_a   1.000
_cell.length_b   1.000
_cell.length_c   1.000
_cell.angle_alpha   90.00
_cell.angle_beta   90.00
_cell.angle_gamma   90.00
#
_symmetry.space_group_name_H-M   'P 1'
#
loop_
_entity.id
_entity.type
_entity.pdbx_description
1 polymer ?
#
loop_
_entity_poly.entity_id
_entity_poly.type
_entity_poly.pdbx_seq_one_letter_code
_entity_poly.pdbx_strand_id
1 'polypeptide(L)' 'MHIDLDQVDFVTETALTIRQSRRRTTVPKEIVDRLGLTPEDKLRWVLLVDGTVILTRVRRPVNGDR' A
#
# COMPACT_ATOMS: atom_id res chain seq x y z
N MET A 1 -0.10 14.88 -8.17
CA MET A 1 0.93 13.85 -8.45
C MET A 1 1.05 13.67 -9.95
N HIS A 2 2.26 13.77 -10.51
CA HIS A 2 2.53 13.38 -11.90
C HIS A 2 3.10 11.96 -11.86
N ILE A 3 2.41 11.00 -12.49
CA ILE A 3 2.89 9.63 -12.63
C ILE A 3 3.33 9.47 -14.07
N ASP A 4 4.60 9.17 -14.28
CA ASP A 4 5.09 8.76 -15.59
C ASP A 4 4.63 7.33 -15.85
N LEU A 5 3.76 7.15 -16.85
CA LEU A 5 3.15 5.85 -17.15
C LEU A 5 4.17 4.82 -17.63
N ASP A 6 5.32 5.27 -18.19
CA ASP A 6 6.41 4.38 -18.61
C ASP A 6 7.13 3.73 -17.43
N GLN A 7 6.90 4.23 -16.21
CA GLN A 7 7.44 3.71 -14.96
C GLN A 7 6.39 2.96 -14.12
N VAL A 8 5.23 2.61 -14.72
CA VAL A 8 4.12 1.96 -14.02
C VAL A 8 3.93 0.52 -14.47
N ASP A 9 4.15 -0.42 -13.54
CA ASP A 9 4.02 -1.85 -13.80
C ASP A 9 2.57 -2.37 -13.74
N PHE A 10 1.69 -1.69 -13.00
CA PHE A 10 0.29 -2.11 -12.77
C PHE A 10 -0.57 -0.97 -12.22
N VAL A 11 -1.79 -0.82 -12.75
CA VAL A 11 -2.80 0.13 -12.25
C VAL A 11 -4.15 -0.58 -12.12
N THR A 12 -4.83 -0.37 -11.00
CA THR A 12 -6.22 -0.76 -10.82
C THR A 12 -6.86 0.09 -9.72
N GLU A 13 -8.19 0.20 -9.73
CA GLU A 13 -8.94 0.82 -8.64
C GLU A 13 -9.60 -0.23 -7.75
N THR A 14 -9.68 0.03 -6.44
CA THR A 14 -10.48 -0.74 -5.50
C THR A 14 -11.42 0.16 -4.73
N ALA A 15 -12.63 -0.31 -4.45
CA ALA A 15 -13.61 0.46 -3.69
C ALA A 15 -13.29 0.47 -2.19
N LEU A 16 -13.45 1.63 -1.54
CA LEU A 16 -13.40 1.76 -0.10
C LEU A 16 -14.72 1.26 0.51
N THR A 17 -14.64 0.31 1.44
CA THR A 17 -15.80 -0.13 2.24
C THR A 17 -15.76 0.52 3.62
N ILE A 18 -16.82 1.26 3.97
CA ILE A 18 -17.02 1.85 5.31
C ILE A 18 -18.21 1.16 5.99
N ARG A 19 -17.97 0.52 7.13
CA ARG A 19 -19.02 -0.05 7.99
C ARG A 19 -18.76 0.38 9.43
N GLN A 20 -19.62 1.24 9.96
CA GLN A 20 -19.45 1.86 11.28
C GLN A 20 -18.05 2.48 11.40
N SER A 21 -17.25 2.05 12.39
CA SER A 21 -15.87 2.51 12.60
C SER A 21 -14.83 1.76 11.76
N ARG A 22 -15.20 0.70 11.04
CA ARG A 22 -14.28 -0.08 10.20
C ARG A 22 -14.19 0.53 8.80
N ARG A 23 -12.97 0.80 8.37
CA ARG A 23 -12.63 1.19 7.00
C ARG A 23 -11.72 0.11 6.42
N ARG A 24 -12.08 -0.44 5.27
CA ARG A 24 -11.33 -1.52 4.61
C ARG A 24 -11.21 -1.20 3.13
N THR A 25 -10.04 -1.44 2.58
CA THR A 25 -9.84 -1.58 1.15
C THR A 25 -9.26 -2.94 0.85
N THR A 26 -9.54 -3.46 -0.33
CA THR A 26 -8.93 -4.68 -0.83
C THR A 26 -7.57 -4.32 -1.44
N VAL A 27 -6.51 -5.04 -1.05
CA VAL A 27 -5.23 -4.99 -1.76
C VAL A 27 -5.36 -5.90 -3.00
N PRO A 28 -5.14 -5.39 -4.22
CA PRO A 28 -5.23 -6.20 -5.43
C PRO A 28 -4.30 -7.41 -5.39
N LYS A 29 -4.75 -8.56 -5.89
CA LYS A 29 -3.96 -9.80 -5.96
C LYS A 29 -2.60 -9.58 -6.62
N GLU A 30 -2.57 -8.85 -7.75
CA GLU A 30 -1.35 -8.57 -8.50
C GLU A 30 -0.27 -7.87 -7.64
N ILE A 31 -0.69 -6.96 -6.76
CA ILE A 31 0.21 -6.26 -5.82
C ILE A 31 0.69 -7.21 -4.73
N VAL A 32 -0.20 -8.05 -4.17
CA VAL A 32 0.15 -9.05 -3.14
C VAL A 32 1.20 -10.02 -3.67
N ASP A 33 0.97 -10.57 -4.87
CA ASP A 33 1.82 -11.58 -5.47
C ASP A 33 3.19 -10.99 -5.86
N ARG A 34 3.23 -9.84 -6.55
CA ARG A 34 4.49 -9.21 -6.98
C ARG A 34 5.37 -8.72 -5.83
N LEU A 35 4.77 -8.23 -4.75
CA LEU A 35 5.51 -7.77 -3.57
C LEU A 35 5.77 -8.90 -2.55
N GLY A 36 5.26 -10.11 -2.79
CA GLY A 36 5.35 -11.24 -1.87
C GLY A 36 4.79 -10.89 -0.48
N LEU A 37 3.64 -10.23 -0.43
CA LEU A 37 3.01 -9.82 0.83
C LEU A 37 2.37 -11.02 1.54
N THR A 38 2.52 -11.08 2.85
CA THR A 38 1.86 -12.07 3.71
C THR A 38 0.88 -11.40 4.68
N PRO A 39 -0.02 -12.17 5.33
CA PRO A 39 -0.92 -11.61 6.35
C PRO A 39 -0.20 -10.93 7.54
N GLU A 40 1.09 -11.21 7.75
CA GLU A 40 1.90 -10.60 8.81
C GLU A 40 2.53 -9.26 8.40
N ASP A 41 2.55 -8.96 7.10
CA ASP A 41 3.09 -7.70 6.59
C ASP A 41 2.18 -6.53 6.96
N LYS A 42 2.81 -5.37 7.15
CA LYS A 42 2.11 -4.11 7.43
C LYS A 42 2.29 -3.15 6.27
N LEU A 43 1.22 -2.43 5.95
CA LEU A 43 1.25 -1.31 5.02
C LEU A 43 1.21 0.00 5.80
N ARG A 44 2.02 0.97 5.37
CA ARG A 44 2.06 2.33 5.89
C ARG A 44 1.28 3.24 4.98
N TRP A 45 0.28 3.89 5.57
CA TRP A 45 -0.49 4.96 4.96
C TRP A 45 0.12 6.30 5.39
N VAL A 46 0.41 7.17 4.44
CA VAL A 46 0.87 8.55 4.69
C VAL A 46 -0.12 9.49 4.01
N LEU A 47 -0.70 10.40 4.77
CA LEU A 47 -1.50 11.50 4.26
C LEU A 47 -0.61 12.74 4.19
N LEU A 48 -0.36 13.25 2.99
CA LEU A 48 0.36 14.49 2.76
C LEU A 48 -0.58 15.69 2.97
N VAL A 49 0.01 16.86 3.24
CA VAL A 49 -0.74 18.11 3.51
C VAL A 49 -1.63 18.51 2.33
N ASP A 50 -1.24 18.15 1.11
CA ASP A 50 -2.00 18.40 -0.13
C ASP A 50 -3.15 17.41 -0.38
N GLY A 51 -3.37 16.46 0.54
CA GLY A 51 -4.39 15.42 0.43
C GLY A 51 -3.95 14.17 -0.33
N THR A 52 -2.72 14.12 -0.87
CA THR A 52 -2.20 12.92 -1.52
C THR A 52 -2.00 11.80 -0.49
N VAL A 53 -2.43 10.59 -0.84
CA VAL A 53 -2.23 9.38 -0.02
C VAL A 53 -1.14 8.51 -0.63
N ILE A 54 -0.11 8.21 0.15
CA ILE A 54 0.95 7.28 -0.23
C ILE A 54 0.80 5.99 0.59
N LEU A 55 0.82 4.86 -0.09
CA LEU A 55 0.80 3.53 0.50
C LEU A 55 2.12 2.81 0.22
N THR A 56 2.79 2.34 1.28
CA THR A 56 4.07 1.62 1.16
C THR A 56 4.13 0.39 2.04
N ARG A 57 4.92 -0.62 1.68
CA ARG A 57 5.24 -1.73 2.59
C ARG A 57 6.13 -1.24 3.72
N VAL A 58 5.82 -1.63 4.96
CA VAL A 58 6.73 -1.41 6.10
C VAL A 58 7.86 -2.44 6.00
N ARG A 59 9.09 -1.97 5.76
CA ARG A 59 10.28 -2.81 5.88
C ARG A 59 10.52 -3.11 7.36
N ARG A 60 10.67 -4.39 7.73
CA ARG A 60 11.19 -4.74 9.05
C ARG A 60 12.62 -4.21 9.15
N PRO A 61 13.02 -3.58 10.26
CA PRO A 61 14.44 -3.35 10.52
C PRO A 61 15.14 -4.71 10.51
N VAL A 62 16.25 -4.83 9.77
CA VAL A 62 17.16 -5.96 9.96
C VAL A 62 17.83 -5.72 11.30
N ASN A 63 17.24 -6.22 12.38
CA ASN A 63 17.92 -6.26 13.69
C ASN A 63 18.95 -7.39 13.62
N GLY A 64 20.18 -7.04 13.27
CA GLY A 64 21.30 -7.99 13.15
C GLY A 64 22.67 -7.31 13.15
N ASP A 65 22.81 -6.15 13.79
CA ASP A 65 24.13 -5.56 14.06
C ASP A 65 24.11 -4.89 15.45
N ARG A 66 24.29 -5.72 16.47
CA ARG A 66 24.71 -5.36 17.83
C ARG A 66 25.64 -6.44 18.33
#